data_AF-A0A3D4N5U3-F1
#
_entry.id   AF-A0A3D4N5U3-F1
#
_cell.length_a   1.000
_cell.length_b   1.000
_cell.length_c   1.000
_cell.angle_alpha   90.00
_cell.angle_beta   90.00
_cell.angle_gamma   90.00
#
_symmetry.space_group_name_H-M   'P 1'
#
loop_
_entity.id
_entity.type
_entity.pdbx_description
1 polymer ?
#
loop_
_entity_poly.entity_id
_entity_poly.type
_entity_poly.pdbx_seq_one_letter_code
_entity_poly.pdbx_strand_id
1 'polypeptide(L)'
;MDVDENTDTADDLDKILTASAQWNSLPWFNSLMNVRPSMHFKQAEGETDWDIDSASFFSSVNPIRINGETYVFTNNMKLKFPHDYVQQTSRLSLVDAAVLGMPVSFWISADNFFDMDSQSFYNNTYAVGTSLGFSLPLNIGYSGSYEVSFRDAFTTRLNHIPVVSTTQTVSFGNVNWRNNFRHGMKGSVIGKADYALFSWDLDRFDYLKYSVEGELDAFINFGKRVGLSTRGMGFYSHVPSFDWYDDQTFPTFLPSSETSAPEKLRGILNATYEDELGDGDYQKLGAVLNMDATLMFLKFKGFAEGFMSVFMDVGMFTDTRSTDDSVDWNDITLFKTIGIEGYGIMDKFPSYPIRGSLGFNLDDVVSHFNGDIGFTDIEFELTIGMGLHY
;
A
#
# COMPACT_ATOMS: atom_id res chain seq x y z
N MET A 1 -7.42 -11.91 -8.01
CA MET A 1 -7.46 -11.05 -6.82
C MET A 1 -8.05 -11.89 -5.73
N ASP A 2 -7.20 -12.51 -4.93
CA ASP A 2 -7.60 -12.77 -3.55
C ASP A 2 -7.58 -11.39 -2.90
N VAL A 3 -8.77 -10.89 -2.55
CA VAL A 3 -8.88 -9.73 -1.69
C VAL A 3 -8.66 -10.30 -0.30
N ASP A 4 -7.47 -10.06 0.26
CA ASP A 4 -7.16 -10.41 1.65
C ASP A 4 -7.95 -9.44 2.54
N GLU A 5 -9.23 -9.75 2.79
CA GLU A 5 -10.20 -8.89 3.51
C GLU A 5 -10.16 -9.13 5.03
N ASN A 6 -8.97 -9.17 5.64
CA ASN A 6 -8.81 -9.41 7.09
C ASN A 6 -8.49 -8.15 7.92
N THR A 7 -8.34 -6.98 7.30
CA THR A 7 -7.81 -5.78 8.00
C THR A 7 -8.79 -5.08 8.93
N ASP A 8 -10.11 -5.33 8.82
CA ASP A 8 -11.10 -4.50 9.53
C ASP A 8 -11.57 -5.06 10.88
N THR A 9 -11.24 -6.30 11.26
CA THR A 9 -11.85 -6.93 12.46
C THR A 9 -10.99 -7.91 13.26
N ALA A 10 -9.68 -8.00 13.03
CA ALA A 10 -8.81 -8.89 13.81
C ALA A 10 -7.90 -8.08 14.73
N ASP A 11 -7.97 -8.33 16.04
CA ASP A 11 -6.82 -8.07 16.91
C ASP A 11 -5.71 -9.06 16.50
N ASP A 12 -4.44 -8.65 16.62
CA ASP A 12 -3.24 -9.42 16.19
C ASP A 12 -3.14 -10.87 16.73
N LEU A 13 -4.00 -11.24 17.69
CA LEU A 13 -4.01 -12.52 18.39
C LEU A 13 -5.21 -13.42 18.07
N ASP A 14 -6.16 -12.95 17.25
CA ASP A 14 -7.37 -13.70 16.89
C ASP A 14 -7.08 -14.83 15.88
N LYS A 15 -7.76 -15.96 16.04
CA LYS A 15 -7.70 -17.06 15.07
C LYS A 15 -8.81 -16.90 14.05
N ILE A 16 -8.45 -17.01 12.77
CA ILE A 16 -9.39 -16.93 11.65
C ILE A 16 -9.47 -18.28 10.95
N LEU A 17 -10.69 -18.76 10.71
CA LEU A 17 -10.96 -19.96 9.92
C LEU A 17 -11.89 -19.58 8.76
N THR A 18 -11.49 -19.93 7.53
CA THR A 18 -12.32 -19.72 6.34
C THR A 18 -12.78 -21.07 5.79
N ALA A 19 -14.09 -21.27 5.68
CA ALA A 19 -14.69 -22.40 4.97
C ALA A 19 -15.25 -21.90 3.64
N SER A 20 -14.86 -22.51 2.52
CA SER A 20 -15.40 -22.15 1.20
C SER A 20 -15.62 -23.38 0.33
N ALA A 21 -16.56 -23.25 -0.60
CA ALA A 21 -16.81 -24.25 -1.63
C ALA A 21 -16.89 -23.54 -2.98
N GLN A 22 -16.30 -24.12 -4.01
CA GLN A 22 -16.27 -23.53 -5.35
C GLN A 22 -16.90 -24.47 -6.36
N TRP A 23 -17.88 -23.95 -7.10
CA TRP A 23 -18.45 -24.61 -8.27
C TRP A 23 -18.06 -23.82 -9.51
N ASN A 24 -17.43 -24.50 -10.44
CA ASN A 24 -16.99 -23.90 -11.70
C ASN A 24 -17.83 -24.42 -12.86
N SER A 25 -17.90 -23.61 -13.91
CA SER A 25 -18.52 -24.00 -15.18
C SER A 25 -20.01 -24.41 -15.09
N LEU A 26 -20.77 -23.75 -14.21
CA LEU A 26 -22.22 -23.90 -14.17
C LEU A 26 -22.84 -23.26 -15.43
N PRO A 27 -23.79 -23.91 -16.11
CA PRO A 27 -24.44 -23.33 -17.28
C PRO A 27 -25.14 -22.00 -16.94
N TRP A 28 -24.81 -20.91 -17.64
CA TRP A 28 -25.43 -19.60 -17.47
C TRP A 28 -25.65 -18.93 -18.82
N PHE A 29 -26.87 -19.03 -19.34
CA PHE A 29 -27.23 -18.62 -20.70
C PHE A 29 -26.28 -19.22 -21.75
N ASN A 30 -25.53 -18.37 -22.46
CA ASN A 30 -24.53 -18.73 -23.47
C ASN A 30 -23.09 -18.70 -22.92
N SER A 31 -22.94 -18.69 -21.60
CA SER A 31 -21.65 -18.68 -20.91
C SER A 31 -21.65 -19.67 -19.73
N LEU A 32 -20.59 -19.59 -18.95
CA LEU A 32 -20.31 -20.44 -17.81
C LEU A 32 -20.15 -19.56 -16.57
N MET A 33 -20.86 -19.89 -15.50
CA MET A 33 -20.82 -19.20 -14.22
C MET A 33 -19.95 -19.98 -13.24
N ASN A 34 -19.16 -19.27 -12.46
CA ASN A 34 -18.41 -19.78 -11.32
C ASN A 34 -19.00 -19.15 -10.06
N VAL A 35 -19.22 -19.94 -9.02
CA VAL A 35 -19.74 -19.47 -7.73
C VAL A 35 -18.88 -19.99 -6.60
N ARG A 36 -18.68 -19.13 -5.59
CA ARG A 36 -17.89 -19.44 -4.41
C ARG A 36 -18.53 -18.81 -3.18
N PRO A 37 -19.45 -19.50 -2.48
CA PRO A 37 -19.80 -19.13 -1.12
C PRO A 37 -18.61 -19.37 -0.17
N SER A 38 -18.45 -18.47 0.80
CA SER A 38 -17.54 -18.65 1.93
C SER A 38 -18.21 -18.25 3.24
N MET A 39 -17.70 -18.80 4.33
CA MET A 39 -17.99 -18.37 5.70
C MET A 39 -16.66 -18.15 6.42
N HIS A 40 -16.57 -17.04 7.11
CA HIS A 40 -15.44 -16.68 7.95
C HIS A 40 -15.86 -16.82 9.40
N PHE A 41 -15.03 -17.52 10.16
CA PHE A 41 -15.19 -17.73 11.58
C PHE A 41 -14.02 -17.07 12.30
N LYS A 42 -14.32 -16.40 13.40
CA LYS A 42 -13.32 -15.83 14.30
C LYS A 42 -13.38 -16.52 15.66
N GLN A 43 -12.23 -16.63 16.29
CA GLN A 43 -12.10 -17.09 17.66
C GLN A 43 -11.15 -16.13 18.37
N ALA A 44 -11.68 -15.46 19.39
CA ALA A 44 -10.90 -14.54 20.21
C ALA A 44 -9.84 -15.29 21.04
N GLU A 45 -8.77 -14.59 21.40
CA GLU A 45 -7.72 -15.16 22.24
C GLU A 45 -8.29 -15.64 23.60
N GLY A 46 -7.97 -16.88 23.97
CA GLY A 46 -8.43 -17.47 25.23
C GLY A 46 -9.85 -18.05 25.19
N GLU A 47 -10.58 -17.87 24.09
CA GLU A 47 -11.90 -18.47 23.87
C GLU A 47 -11.82 -19.82 23.16
N THR A 48 -12.80 -20.69 23.44
CA THR A 48 -12.91 -22.02 22.81
C THR A 48 -13.93 -22.05 21.68
N ASP A 49 -14.86 -21.11 21.67
CA ASP A 49 -15.96 -21.08 20.73
C ASP A 49 -15.53 -20.34 19.46
N TRP A 50 -16.19 -20.67 18.34
CA TRP A 50 -15.96 -20.03 17.06
C TRP A 50 -17.25 -19.30 16.68
N ASP A 51 -17.15 -17.99 16.52
CA ASP A 51 -18.25 -17.16 16.06
C ASP A 51 -18.18 -16.97 14.55
N ILE A 52 -19.34 -16.94 13.91
CA ILE A 52 -19.44 -16.56 12.51
C ILE A 52 -19.19 -15.05 12.44
N ASP A 53 -18.17 -14.66 11.71
CA ASP A 53 -17.85 -13.24 11.49
C ASP A 53 -18.54 -12.72 10.22
N SER A 54 -18.50 -13.49 9.13
CA SER A 54 -19.18 -13.11 7.89
C SER A 54 -19.50 -14.31 7.01
N ALA A 55 -20.53 -14.16 6.18
CA ALA A 55 -20.80 -15.07 5.06
C ALA A 55 -20.73 -14.28 3.76
N SER A 56 -20.09 -14.86 2.74
CA SER A 56 -20.00 -14.24 1.41
C SER A 56 -20.50 -15.18 0.31
N PHE A 57 -20.94 -14.58 -0.79
CA PHE A 57 -21.29 -15.27 -2.02
C PHE A 57 -20.66 -14.54 -3.20
N PHE A 58 -19.57 -15.11 -3.70
CA PHE A 58 -18.95 -14.64 -4.93
C PHE A 58 -19.55 -15.36 -6.14
N SER A 59 -19.77 -14.61 -7.21
CA SER A 59 -20.13 -15.12 -8.52
C SER A 59 -19.36 -14.41 -9.62
N SER A 60 -18.94 -15.16 -10.63
CA SER A 60 -18.37 -14.60 -11.86
C SER A 60 -18.88 -15.36 -13.06
N VAL A 61 -18.86 -14.71 -14.21
CA VAL A 61 -19.20 -15.34 -15.48
C VAL A 61 -17.96 -15.31 -16.37
N ASN A 62 -17.69 -16.44 -17.02
CA ASN A 62 -16.71 -16.51 -18.09
C ASN A 62 -16.99 -15.44 -19.16
N PRO A 63 -15.96 -14.98 -19.88
CA PRO A 63 -16.11 -13.85 -20.79
C PRO A 63 -17.29 -14.01 -21.75
N ILE A 64 -18.21 -13.05 -21.72
CA ILE A 64 -19.40 -13.01 -22.57
C ILE A 64 -19.21 -12.03 -23.71
N ARG A 65 -19.78 -12.33 -24.88
CA ARG A 65 -19.75 -11.43 -26.02
C ARG A 65 -21.04 -10.61 -26.10
N ILE A 66 -20.92 -9.29 -26.00
CA ILE A 66 -22.03 -8.34 -26.20
C ILE A 66 -21.62 -7.41 -27.34
N ASN A 67 -22.39 -7.37 -28.42
CA ASN A 67 -22.11 -6.55 -29.60
C ASN A 67 -20.72 -6.76 -30.23
N GLY A 68 -20.16 -7.97 -30.13
CA GLY A 68 -18.83 -8.32 -30.67
C GLY A 68 -17.67 -8.11 -29.69
N GLU A 69 -17.93 -7.42 -28.59
CA GLU A 69 -16.94 -7.09 -27.56
C GLU A 69 -17.01 -8.08 -26.38
N THR A 70 -15.88 -8.29 -25.72
CA THR A 70 -15.75 -9.31 -24.66
C THR A 70 -15.83 -8.68 -23.28
N TYR A 71 -16.81 -9.10 -22.48
CA TYR A 71 -17.04 -8.58 -21.13
C TYR A 71 -16.88 -9.66 -20.08
N VAL A 72 -16.39 -9.27 -18.90
CA VAL A 72 -16.35 -10.11 -17.70
C VAL A 72 -17.23 -9.47 -16.64
N PHE A 73 -18.12 -10.28 -16.06
CA PHE A 73 -18.99 -9.87 -14.96
C PHE A 73 -18.59 -10.60 -13.68
N THR A 74 -18.51 -9.84 -12.59
CA THR A 74 -18.25 -10.33 -11.24
C THR A 74 -19.22 -9.68 -10.27
N ASN A 75 -19.72 -10.44 -9.31
CA ASN A 75 -20.52 -9.96 -8.20
C ASN A 75 -20.10 -10.67 -6.91
N ASN A 76 -19.99 -9.91 -5.83
CA ASN A 76 -19.80 -10.41 -4.47
C ASN A 76 -20.93 -9.86 -3.60
N MET A 77 -21.48 -10.69 -2.72
CA MET A 77 -22.38 -10.27 -1.66
C MET A 77 -21.81 -10.77 -0.34
N LYS A 78 -21.64 -9.88 0.63
CA LYS A 78 -21.11 -10.18 1.97
C LYS A 78 -22.14 -9.78 3.00
N LEU A 79 -22.36 -10.66 3.98
CA LEU A 79 -23.19 -10.43 5.15
C LEU A 79 -22.27 -10.46 6.38
N LYS A 80 -22.22 -9.36 7.12
CA LYS A 80 -21.46 -9.27 8.38
C LYS A 80 -22.35 -9.71 9.55
N PHE A 81 -21.83 -10.60 10.39
CA PHE A 81 -22.52 -11.10 11.59
C PHE A 81 -22.09 -10.30 12.83
N PRO A 82 -23.00 -10.11 13.82
CA PRO A 82 -24.33 -10.70 13.96
C PRO A 82 -25.47 -9.85 13.34
N HIS A 83 -25.35 -9.51 12.06
CA HIS A 83 -26.25 -8.70 11.22
C HIS A 83 -25.96 -7.20 11.29
N ASP A 84 -24.69 -6.82 11.09
CA ASP A 84 -24.31 -5.40 11.06
C ASP A 84 -24.69 -4.79 9.70
N TYR A 85 -24.21 -5.40 8.62
CA TYR A 85 -24.44 -4.91 7.26
C TYR A 85 -24.44 -6.01 6.20
N VAL A 86 -25.04 -5.69 5.06
CA VAL A 86 -24.88 -6.41 3.79
C VAL A 86 -24.12 -5.51 2.83
N GLN A 87 -23.00 -5.99 2.29
CA GLN A 87 -22.26 -5.33 1.23
C GLN A 87 -22.46 -6.07 -0.09
N GLN A 88 -22.68 -5.33 -1.17
CA GLN A 88 -22.78 -5.88 -2.52
C GLN A 88 -21.88 -5.13 -3.49
N THR A 89 -20.90 -5.84 -4.02
CA THR A 89 -19.96 -5.30 -5.01
C THR A 89 -20.20 -6.00 -6.35
N SER A 90 -20.45 -5.24 -7.41
CA SER A 90 -20.62 -5.73 -8.78
C SER A 90 -19.74 -4.98 -9.73
N ARG A 91 -19.20 -5.68 -10.73
CA ARG A 91 -18.36 -5.09 -11.76
C ARG A 91 -18.59 -5.79 -13.09
N LEU A 92 -18.76 -4.97 -14.13
CA LEU A 92 -18.74 -5.39 -15.53
C LEU A 92 -17.56 -4.71 -16.20
N SER A 93 -16.61 -5.49 -16.72
CA SER A 93 -15.41 -4.96 -17.36
C SER A 93 -15.35 -5.40 -18.82
N LEU A 94 -15.07 -4.46 -19.72
CA LEU A 94 -14.66 -4.74 -21.09
C LEU A 94 -13.20 -5.20 -21.08
N VAL A 95 -12.92 -6.33 -21.74
CA VAL A 95 -11.62 -6.99 -21.79
C VAL A 95 -11.09 -6.96 -23.21
N ASP A 96 -9.77 -6.86 -23.36
CA ASP A 96 -9.03 -6.90 -24.63
C ASP A 96 -9.41 -5.80 -25.64
N ALA A 97 -9.95 -4.67 -25.18
CA ALA A 97 -10.20 -3.52 -26.04
C ALA A 97 -8.89 -2.77 -26.34
N ALA A 98 -8.75 -2.32 -27.59
CA ALA A 98 -7.61 -1.52 -28.00
C ALA A 98 -8.05 -0.36 -28.89
N VAL A 99 -7.58 0.85 -28.58
CA VAL A 99 -7.82 2.05 -29.39
C VAL A 99 -6.47 2.50 -29.96
N LEU A 100 -6.36 2.53 -31.29
CA LEU A 100 -5.11 2.85 -31.99
C LEU A 100 -3.91 1.98 -31.56
N GLY A 101 -4.16 0.71 -31.20
CA GLY A 101 -3.14 -0.23 -30.74
C GLY A 101 -2.75 -0.08 -29.26
N MET A 102 -3.36 0.86 -28.53
CA MET A 102 -3.17 1.02 -27.09
C MET A 102 -4.22 0.19 -26.35
N PRO A 103 -3.83 -0.64 -25.36
CA PRO A 103 -4.78 -1.37 -24.52
C PRO A 103 -5.59 -0.38 -23.70
N VAL A 104 -6.92 -0.50 -23.80
CA VAL A 104 -7.88 0.30 -23.04
C VAL A 104 -8.81 -0.66 -22.32
N SER A 105 -9.14 -0.38 -21.07
CA SER A 105 -10.23 -1.08 -20.38
C SER A 105 -11.36 -0.11 -20.09
N PHE A 106 -12.58 -0.63 -19.98
CA PHE A 106 -13.74 0.10 -19.53
C PHE A 106 -14.45 -0.74 -18.48
N TRP A 107 -14.95 -0.13 -17.42
CA TRP A 107 -15.75 -0.83 -16.43
C TRP A 107 -16.94 0.00 -15.96
N ILE A 108 -17.95 -0.72 -15.51
CA ILE A 108 -19.06 -0.19 -14.72
C ILE A 108 -19.07 -1.01 -13.43
N SER A 109 -19.14 -0.33 -12.29
CA SER A 109 -19.22 -0.98 -10.98
C SER A 109 -20.26 -0.34 -10.08
N ALA A 110 -20.73 -1.13 -9.13
CA ALA A 110 -21.57 -0.69 -8.04
C ALA A 110 -21.05 -1.37 -6.77
N ASP A 111 -20.80 -0.58 -5.73
CA ASP A 111 -20.44 -1.06 -4.40
C ASP A 111 -21.42 -0.45 -3.41
N ASN A 112 -22.20 -1.28 -2.72
CA ASN A 112 -23.36 -0.83 -1.96
C ASN A 112 -23.33 -1.43 -0.56
N PHE A 113 -23.60 -0.62 0.46
CA PHE A 113 -23.79 -1.10 1.83
C PHE A 113 -25.23 -0.88 2.27
N PHE A 114 -25.77 -1.89 2.94
CA PHE A 114 -27.08 -1.86 3.55
C PHE A 114 -26.94 -2.22 5.02
N ASP A 115 -27.25 -1.25 5.88
CA ASP A 115 -27.24 -1.42 7.32
C ASP A 115 -28.50 -2.19 7.70
N MET A 116 -28.31 -3.32 8.39
CA MET A 116 -29.41 -4.20 8.74
C MET A 116 -30.21 -3.71 9.95
N ASP A 117 -29.59 -2.93 10.84
CA ASP A 117 -30.23 -2.34 12.02
C ASP A 117 -31.08 -1.12 11.64
N SER A 118 -30.49 -0.18 10.89
CA SER A 118 -31.19 1.03 10.43
C SER A 118 -32.07 0.79 9.20
N GLN A 119 -31.94 -0.38 8.56
CA GLN A 119 -32.61 -0.76 7.32
C GLN A 119 -32.44 0.29 6.21
N SER A 120 -31.23 0.79 6.08
CA SER A 120 -30.92 1.90 5.17
C SER A 120 -29.65 1.65 4.37
N PHE A 121 -29.61 2.22 3.17
CA PHE A 121 -28.44 2.18 2.31
C PHE A 121 -27.46 3.28 2.71
N TYR A 122 -26.18 2.97 2.83
CA TYR A 122 -25.13 3.94 3.15
C TYR A 122 -23.86 3.65 2.35
N ASN A 123 -22.96 4.64 2.23
CA ASN A 123 -21.66 4.53 1.56
C ASN A 123 -21.71 3.82 0.20
N ASN A 124 -22.74 4.10 -0.60
CA ASN A 124 -22.94 3.46 -1.90
C ASN A 124 -22.17 4.21 -2.98
N THR A 125 -21.50 3.48 -3.85
CA THR A 125 -20.72 4.02 -4.95
C THR A 125 -21.12 3.36 -6.26
N TYR A 126 -21.54 4.17 -7.23
CA TYR A 126 -21.79 3.74 -8.60
C TYR A 126 -20.77 4.39 -9.50
N ALA A 127 -19.99 3.60 -10.23
CA ALA A 127 -18.84 4.11 -10.98
C ALA A 127 -18.83 3.62 -12.42
N VAL A 128 -18.36 4.49 -13.30
CA VAL A 128 -17.98 4.17 -14.67
C VAL A 128 -16.56 4.64 -14.86
N GLY A 129 -15.69 3.76 -15.33
CA GLY A 129 -14.28 4.09 -15.50
C GLY A 129 -13.66 3.51 -16.75
N THR A 130 -12.50 4.05 -17.07
CA THR A 130 -11.64 3.60 -18.16
C THR A 130 -10.19 3.68 -17.73
N SER A 131 -9.37 2.77 -18.26
CA SER A 131 -7.94 2.84 -18.07
C SER A 131 -7.23 2.69 -19.39
N LEU A 132 -6.06 3.31 -19.49
CA LEU A 132 -5.19 3.23 -20.64
C LEU A 132 -3.75 3.04 -20.18
N GLY A 133 -3.00 2.21 -20.90
CA GLY A 133 -1.60 1.97 -20.61
C GLY A 133 -0.78 1.92 -21.89
N PHE A 134 0.41 2.50 -21.87
CA PHE A 134 1.33 2.43 -22.99
C PHE A 134 2.79 2.47 -22.52
N SER A 135 3.67 1.94 -23.33
CA SER A 135 5.11 2.00 -23.13
C SER A 135 5.73 3.00 -24.10
N LEU A 136 6.56 3.88 -23.57
CA LEU A 136 7.40 4.81 -24.30
C LEU A 136 8.82 4.23 -24.44
N PRO A 137 9.64 4.74 -25.38
CA PRO A 137 11.06 4.40 -25.46
C PRO A 137 11.79 4.60 -24.12
N LEU A 138 12.92 3.93 -23.94
CA LEU A 138 13.76 3.97 -22.72
C LEU A 138 13.13 3.27 -21.50
N ASN A 139 12.29 2.26 -21.72
CA ASN A 139 11.60 1.50 -20.67
C ASN A 139 10.75 2.40 -19.76
N ILE A 140 10.07 3.39 -20.34
CA ILE A 140 9.14 4.23 -19.61
C ILE A 140 7.73 3.65 -19.81
N GLY A 141 7.03 3.35 -18.74
CA GLY A 141 5.64 2.91 -18.75
C GLY A 141 4.72 4.03 -18.26
N TYR A 142 3.58 4.18 -18.90
CA TYR A 142 2.47 4.99 -18.41
C TYR A 142 1.25 4.10 -18.21
N SER A 143 0.54 4.29 -17.10
CA SER A 143 -0.81 3.77 -16.90
C SER A 143 -1.69 4.81 -16.23
N GLY A 144 -2.83 5.11 -16.84
CA GLY A 144 -3.84 6.01 -16.30
C GLY A 144 -5.16 5.29 -16.09
N SER A 145 -5.86 5.61 -15.00
CA SER A 145 -7.21 5.19 -14.67
C SER A 145 -8.04 6.45 -14.43
N TYR A 146 -9.22 6.50 -15.03
CA TYR A 146 -10.15 7.63 -14.94
C TYR A 146 -11.52 7.08 -14.62
N GLU A 147 -12.16 7.63 -13.61
CA GLU A 147 -13.44 7.16 -13.12
C GLU A 147 -14.36 8.35 -12.84
N VAL A 148 -15.62 8.20 -13.21
CA VAL A 148 -16.70 9.06 -12.73
C VAL A 148 -17.57 8.22 -11.85
N SER A 149 -17.74 8.63 -10.60
CA SER A 149 -18.56 7.93 -9.62
C SER A 149 -19.64 8.83 -9.06
N PHE A 150 -20.70 8.20 -8.56
CA PHE A 150 -21.75 8.80 -7.77
C PHE A 150 -21.72 8.14 -6.41
N ARG A 151 -21.32 8.90 -5.39
CA ARG A 151 -21.14 8.42 -4.02
C ARG A 151 -22.26 8.95 -3.13
N ASP A 152 -22.87 8.07 -2.35
CA ASP A 152 -23.96 8.37 -1.43
C ASP A 152 -23.48 8.13 0.01
N ALA A 153 -23.54 9.17 0.85
CA ALA A 153 -23.18 9.11 2.26
C ALA A 153 -24.44 9.37 3.10
N PHE A 154 -24.75 8.48 4.05
CA PHE A 154 -26.00 8.55 4.81
C PHE A 154 -25.91 9.42 6.07
N THR A 155 -24.77 10.08 6.31
CA THR A 155 -24.45 10.76 7.57
C THR A 155 -24.47 12.29 7.49
N THR A 156 -24.49 12.90 6.30
CA THR A 156 -24.56 14.36 6.13
C THR A 156 -25.63 14.77 5.11
N ARG A 157 -26.07 16.03 5.13
CA ARG A 157 -27.10 16.59 4.22
C ARG A 157 -26.72 16.55 2.72
N LEU A 158 -25.54 16.04 2.38
CA LEU A 158 -25.03 15.89 1.03
C LEU A 158 -25.21 14.43 0.59
N ASN A 159 -26.46 14.04 0.33
CA ASN A 159 -26.79 12.64 0.07
C ASN A 159 -26.13 12.07 -1.20
N HIS A 160 -25.63 12.90 -2.12
CA HIS A 160 -25.29 12.47 -3.46
C HIS A 160 -24.17 13.32 -4.06
N ILE A 161 -23.00 12.71 -4.27
CA ILE A 161 -21.80 13.44 -4.68
C ILE A 161 -21.23 12.81 -5.93
N PRO A 162 -21.36 13.47 -7.09
CA PRO A 162 -20.63 13.06 -8.27
C PRO A 162 -19.14 13.38 -8.08
N VAL A 163 -18.27 12.41 -8.32
CA VAL A 163 -16.83 12.53 -8.15
C VAL A 163 -16.12 12.12 -9.44
N VAL A 164 -15.11 12.87 -9.83
CA VAL A 164 -14.15 12.47 -10.87
C VAL A 164 -12.87 12.04 -10.18
N SER A 165 -12.50 10.78 -10.36
CA SER A 165 -11.32 10.16 -9.78
C SER A 165 -10.31 9.85 -10.87
N THR A 166 -9.04 10.12 -10.63
CA THR A 166 -7.94 9.79 -11.53
C THR A 166 -6.81 9.15 -10.77
N THR A 167 -6.18 8.15 -11.37
CA THR A 167 -4.91 7.57 -10.89
C THR A 167 -3.98 7.46 -12.07
N GLN A 168 -2.79 8.03 -11.97
CA GLN A 168 -1.81 8.08 -13.05
C GLN A 168 -0.47 7.60 -12.53
N THR A 169 0.13 6.64 -13.21
CA THR A 169 1.44 6.09 -12.88
C THR A 169 2.38 6.26 -14.04
N VAL A 170 3.54 6.83 -13.78
CA VAL A 170 4.68 6.84 -14.69
C VAL A 170 5.78 6.02 -14.04
N SER A 171 6.27 4.98 -14.70
CA SER A 171 7.39 4.17 -14.24
C SER A 171 8.51 4.17 -15.27
N PHE A 172 9.76 4.01 -14.83
CA PHE A 172 10.90 3.98 -15.73
C PHE A 172 12.06 3.15 -15.20
N GLY A 173 12.96 2.83 -16.12
CA GLY A 173 14.27 2.27 -15.81
C GLY A 173 14.27 0.75 -15.64
N ASN A 174 15.44 0.23 -15.27
CA ASN A 174 15.64 -1.19 -15.05
C ASN A 174 16.82 -1.38 -14.10
N VAL A 175 16.69 -2.36 -13.20
CA VAL A 175 17.74 -2.80 -12.30
C VAL A 175 18.04 -4.25 -12.61
N ASN A 176 19.28 -4.53 -12.97
CA ASN A 176 19.74 -5.87 -13.28
C ASN A 176 20.87 -6.28 -12.33
N TRP A 177 21.12 -7.59 -12.25
CA TRP A 177 22.31 -8.11 -11.58
C TRP A 177 23.55 -7.89 -12.45
N ARG A 178 24.62 -7.37 -11.83
CA ARG A 178 25.94 -7.26 -12.45
C ARG A 178 26.99 -7.78 -11.47
N ASN A 179 27.46 -9.00 -11.71
CA ASN A 179 28.24 -9.80 -10.74
C ASN A 179 27.38 -10.12 -9.50
N ASN A 180 27.88 -9.80 -8.30
CA ASN A 180 27.22 -10.07 -7.02
C ASN A 180 26.38 -8.89 -6.51
N PHE A 181 26.18 -7.84 -7.31
CA PHE A 181 25.46 -6.64 -6.92
C PHE A 181 24.41 -6.26 -7.96
N ARG A 182 23.38 -5.53 -7.52
CA ARG A 182 22.42 -4.87 -8.41
C ARG A 182 23.09 -3.70 -9.13
N HIS A 183 22.61 -3.34 -10.31
CA HIS A 183 23.11 -2.21 -11.09
C HIS A 183 22.00 -1.63 -11.96
N GLY A 184 21.97 -0.30 -12.02
CA GLY A 184 20.97 0.44 -12.79
C GLY A 184 20.10 1.28 -11.87
N MET A 185 19.02 1.79 -12.44
CA MET A 185 18.09 2.69 -11.75
C MET A 185 16.69 2.38 -12.24
N LYS A 186 15.73 2.39 -11.32
CA LYS A 186 14.30 2.33 -11.63
C LYS A 186 13.55 3.31 -10.74
N GLY A 187 12.41 3.80 -11.20
CA GLY A 187 11.57 4.66 -10.39
C GLY A 187 10.14 4.67 -10.88
N SER A 188 9.26 5.21 -10.05
CA SER A 188 7.85 5.42 -10.38
C SER A 188 7.32 6.65 -9.68
N VAL A 189 6.37 7.34 -10.32
CA VAL A 189 5.56 8.41 -9.73
C VAL A 189 4.11 8.03 -9.94
N ILE A 190 3.32 8.09 -8.87
CA ILE A 190 1.89 7.82 -8.90
C ILE A 190 1.18 9.07 -8.39
N GLY A 191 0.22 9.58 -9.17
CA GLY A 191 -0.65 10.67 -8.78
C GLY A 191 -2.09 10.19 -8.70
N LYS A 192 -2.76 10.43 -7.58
CA LYS A 192 -4.19 10.17 -7.38
C LYS A 192 -4.89 11.49 -7.14
N ALA A 193 -6.07 11.69 -7.73
CA ALA A 193 -6.87 12.88 -7.51
C ALA A 193 -8.37 12.57 -7.58
N ASP A 194 -9.12 13.08 -6.62
CA ASP A 194 -10.57 13.00 -6.51
C ASP A 194 -11.13 14.43 -6.48
N TYR A 195 -12.05 14.73 -7.40
CA TYR A 195 -12.71 16.02 -7.48
C TYR A 195 -14.23 15.87 -7.34
N ALA A 196 -14.80 16.46 -6.29
CA ALA A 196 -16.26 16.46 -6.11
C ALA A 196 -16.95 17.58 -6.91
N LEU A 197 -17.97 17.19 -7.68
CA LEU A 197 -18.71 18.07 -8.58
C LEU A 197 -19.96 18.63 -7.90
N PHE A 198 -19.81 19.72 -7.14
CA PHE A 198 -20.95 20.46 -6.57
C PHE A 198 -21.50 21.54 -7.50
N SER A 199 -20.68 22.03 -8.43
CA SER A 199 -21.08 23.04 -9.40
C SER A 199 -20.29 22.87 -10.71
N TRP A 200 -20.79 23.46 -11.79
CA TRP A 200 -20.09 23.51 -13.09
C TRP A 200 -18.88 24.47 -13.08
N ASP A 201 -18.66 25.18 -11.98
CA ASP A 201 -17.48 26.03 -11.76
C ASP A 201 -16.32 25.15 -11.28
N LEU A 202 -15.45 24.77 -12.23
CA LEU A 202 -14.31 23.86 -12.00
C LEU A 202 -13.07 24.56 -11.44
N ASP A 203 -13.15 25.87 -11.18
CA ASP A 203 -12.02 26.67 -10.70
C ASP A 203 -11.86 26.62 -9.16
N ARG A 204 -12.67 25.83 -8.46
CA ARG A 204 -12.63 25.70 -6.99
C ARG A 204 -11.81 24.50 -6.54
N PHE A 205 -10.57 24.76 -6.15
CA PHE A 205 -9.68 23.76 -5.55
C PHE A 205 -10.18 23.19 -4.22
N ASP A 206 -11.16 23.84 -3.57
CA ASP A 206 -11.78 23.43 -2.31
C ASP A 206 -12.47 22.05 -2.37
N TYR A 207 -12.62 21.45 -3.56
CA TYR A 207 -13.22 20.12 -3.75
C TYR A 207 -12.24 19.08 -4.29
N LEU A 208 -10.95 19.44 -4.42
CA LEU A 208 -9.90 18.58 -4.96
C LEU A 208 -9.11 17.93 -3.82
N LYS A 209 -9.28 16.62 -3.63
CA LYS A 209 -8.35 15.78 -2.86
C LYS A 209 -7.30 15.21 -3.81
N TYR A 210 -6.02 15.31 -3.48
CA TYR A 210 -4.99 14.67 -4.30
C TYR A 210 -3.82 14.15 -3.47
N SER A 211 -3.12 13.16 -4.02
CA SER A 211 -1.84 12.69 -3.50
C SER A 211 -0.90 12.39 -4.65
N VAL A 212 0.38 12.63 -4.42
CA VAL A 212 1.47 12.28 -5.33
C VAL A 212 2.50 11.52 -4.52
N GLU A 213 2.83 10.32 -4.95
CA GLU A 213 3.89 9.49 -4.38
C GLU A 213 4.95 9.20 -5.44
N GLY A 214 6.19 9.03 -4.98
CA GLY A 214 7.33 8.76 -5.83
C GLY A 214 8.30 7.80 -5.17
N GLU A 215 8.83 6.88 -5.97
CA GLU A 215 9.89 5.95 -5.57
C GLU A 215 11.03 5.97 -6.59
N LEU A 216 12.25 5.86 -6.09
CA LEU A 216 13.47 5.80 -6.88
C LEU A 216 14.46 4.84 -6.23
N ASP A 217 14.84 3.80 -6.95
CA ASP A 217 15.92 2.89 -6.58
C ASP A 217 17.12 3.08 -7.53
N ALA A 218 18.30 3.33 -6.97
CA ALA A 218 19.54 3.48 -7.73
C ALA A 218 20.65 2.57 -7.17
N PHE A 219 21.35 1.87 -8.07
CA PHE A 219 22.40 0.92 -7.72
C PHE A 219 23.67 1.15 -8.54
N ILE A 220 24.78 1.43 -7.86
CA ILE A 220 26.09 1.69 -8.49
C ILE A 220 27.14 0.77 -7.89
N ASN A 221 27.92 0.11 -8.76
CA ASN A 221 28.93 -0.85 -8.33
C ASN A 221 30.33 -0.32 -8.60
N PHE A 222 31.18 -0.32 -7.57
CA PHE A 222 32.59 0.00 -7.69
C PHE A 222 33.41 -1.29 -7.76
N GLY A 223 33.65 -1.72 -9.00
CA GLY A 223 34.33 -2.98 -9.29
C GLY A 223 33.48 -4.18 -8.89
N LYS A 224 34.12 -5.18 -8.27
CA LYS A 224 33.45 -6.42 -7.84
C LYS A 224 33.16 -6.46 -6.35
N ARG A 225 33.69 -5.54 -5.55
CA ARG A 225 33.72 -5.68 -4.08
C ARG A 225 32.83 -4.73 -3.30
N VAL A 226 32.41 -3.63 -3.92
CA VAL A 226 31.61 -2.59 -3.27
C VAL A 226 30.41 -2.28 -4.14
N GLY A 227 29.23 -2.34 -3.53
CA GLY A 227 27.96 -1.88 -4.11
C GLY A 227 27.41 -0.74 -3.27
N LEU A 228 26.98 0.33 -3.93
CA LEU A 228 26.18 1.38 -3.31
C LEU A 228 24.75 1.25 -3.80
N SER A 229 23.81 1.36 -2.88
CA SER A 229 22.38 1.49 -3.22
C SER A 229 21.76 2.67 -2.50
N THR A 230 20.86 3.33 -3.21
CA THR A 230 20.05 4.42 -2.67
C THR A 230 18.61 4.14 -3.03
N ARG A 231 17.73 4.21 -2.05
CA ARG A 231 16.28 4.15 -2.23
C ARG A 231 15.68 5.43 -1.69
N GLY A 232 15.07 6.23 -2.55
CA GLY A 232 14.28 7.39 -2.16
C GLY A 232 12.80 7.06 -2.37
N MET A 233 11.99 7.36 -1.38
CA MET A 233 10.54 7.24 -1.47
C MET A 233 9.90 8.43 -0.77
N GLY A 234 8.73 8.84 -1.22
CA GLY A 234 7.99 9.87 -0.52
C GLY A 234 6.65 10.15 -1.16
N PHE A 235 5.83 10.86 -0.42
CA PHE A 235 4.53 11.29 -0.87
C PHE A 235 4.19 12.67 -0.34
N TYR A 236 3.27 13.32 -1.03
CA TYR A 236 2.62 14.54 -0.62
C TYR A 236 1.14 14.41 -0.90
N SER A 237 0.30 14.89 0.00
CA SER A 237 -1.13 14.85 -0.14
C SER A 237 -1.76 16.16 0.30
N HIS A 238 -2.89 16.44 -0.32
CA HIS A 238 -3.75 17.55 0.02
C HIS A 238 -5.16 17.01 0.17
N VAL A 239 -5.77 17.35 1.29
CA VAL A 239 -7.16 17.08 1.59
C VAL A 239 -7.82 18.44 1.78
N PRO A 240 -8.96 18.72 1.14
CA PRO A 240 -9.63 19.98 1.34
C PRO A 240 -10.29 20.05 2.73
N SER A 241 -10.20 21.22 3.38
CA SER A 241 -10.94 21.53 4.61
C SER A 241 -12.48 21.35 4.54
N PHE A 242 -13.07 21.34 3.34
CA PHE A 242 -14.48 21.03 3.15
C PHE A 242 -14.66 19.52 3.00
N ASP A 243 -15.01 18.86 4.10
CA ASP A 243 -15.35 17.45 4.06
C ASP A 243 -16.67 17.24 3.32
N TRP A 244 -16.54 16.77 2.09
CA TRP A 244 -17.68 16.41 1.28
C TRP A 244 -18.07 14.95 1.43
N TYR A 245 -17.20 14.04 1.86
CA TYR A 245 -17.49 12.59 1.89
C TYR A 245 -16.63 11.90 2.92
N ASP A 246 -17.30 11.14 3.80
CA ASP A 246 -16.82 10.40 4.99
C ASP A 246 -15.34 10.59 5.32
N ASP A 247 -15.09 11.30 6.43
CA ASP A 247 -13.78 11.63 7.02
C ASP A 247 -12.65 11.57 6.00
N GLN A 248 -12.52 12.63 5.20
CA GLN A 248 -11.37 12.76 4.33
C GLN A 248 -10.11 12.83 5.18
N THR A 249 -9.52 11.68 5.43
CA THR A 249 -8.27 11.57 6.14
C THR A 249 -7.13 11.76 5.14
N PHE A 250 -6.05 12.37 5.63
CA PHE A 250 -4.76 12.26 4.96
C PHE A 250 -4.44 10.78 4.80
N PRO A 251 -3.79 10.35 3.71
CA PRO A 251 -3.44 8.96 3.55
C PRO A 251 -2.28 8.58 4.48
N THR A 252 -2.06 7.27 4.62
CA THR A 252 -0.87 6.73 5.28
C THR A 252 0.38 6.92 4.42
N PHE A 253 1.56 6.74 5.03
CA PHE A 253 2.84 6.84 4.32
C PHE A 253 2.93 5.84 3.15
N LEU A 254 3.16 6.36 1.93
CA LEU A 254 3.08 5.63 0.66
C LEU A 254 1.70 4.99 0.44
N PRO A 255 0.69 5.75 -0.04
CA PRO A 255 -0.70 5.30 -0.16
C PRO A 255 -0.95 4.13 -1.14
N SER A 256 0.10 3.63 -1.80
CA SER A 256 0.07 2.43 -2.64
C SER A 256 0.76 1.21 -2.02
N SER A 257 1.32 1.34 -0.82
CA SER A 257 2.05 0.30 -0.10
C SER A 257 1.38 -0.01 1.24
N GLU A 258 1.42 -1.26 1.67
CA GLU A 258 0.93 -1.70 2.99
C GLU A 258 1.97 -1.49 4.10
N THR A 259 3.17 -1.03 3.75
CA THR A 259 4.27 -0.88 4.71
C THR A 259 4.27 0.49 5.35
N SER A 260 4.31 0.53 6.68
CA SER A 260 4.35 1.77 7.45
C SER A 260 5.68 2.52 7.30
N ALA A 261 5.69 3.79 7.67
CA ALA A 261 6.91 4.62 7.67
C ALA A 261 8.02 4.09 8.60
N PRO A 262 7.74 3.66 9.84
CA PRO A 262 8.75 3.05 10.73
C PRO A 262 9.46 1.86 10.09
N GLU A 263 8.75 1.00 9.35
CA GLU A 263 9.35 -0.14 8.64
C GLU A 263 10.36 0.26 7.56
N LYS A 264 10.38 1.53 7.15
CA LYS A 264 11.33 2.08 6.16
C LYS A 264 12.51 2.82 6.79
N LEU A 265 12.48 3.05 8.11
CA LEU A 265 13.54 3.73 8.86
C LEU A 265 14.22 2.73 9.80
N ARG A 266 15.42 2.28 9.45
CA ARG A 266 16.21 1.44 10.37
C ARG A 266 16.84 2.31 11.45
N GLY A 267 16.87 1.85 12.69
CA GLY A 267 17.54 2.52 13.80
C GLY A 267 16.67 3.46 14.63
N ILE A 268 15.36 3.57 14.34
CA ILE A 268 14.37 4.26 15.17
C ILE A 268 13.35 3.22 15.63
N LEU A 269 12.93 3.29 16.90
CA LEU A 269 11.89 2.42 17.44
C LEU A 269 10.49 2.95 17.07
N ASN A 270 9.50 2.06 16.87
CA ASN A 270 8.11 2.46 16.60
C ASN A 270 7.57 3.41 17.68
N ALA A 271 7.83 3.12 18.96
CA ALA A 271 7.42 3.98 20.07
C ALA A 271 8.00 5.41 19.94
N THR A 272 9.28 5.55 19.54
CA THR A 272 9.91 6.85 19.33
C THR A 272 9.29 7.59 18.14
N TYR A 273 8.94 6.86 17.09
CA TYR A 273 8.23 7.43 15.94
C TYR A 273 6.84 7.96 16.32
N GLU A 274 6.06 7.16 17.05
CA GLU A 274 4.72 7.50 17.55
C GLU A 274 4.76 8.65 18.56
N ASP A 275 5.73 8.68 19.49
CA ASP A 275 5.89 9.75 20.47
C ASP A 275 6.15 11.12 19.80
N GLU A 276 6.94 11.13 18.73
CA GLU A 276 7.33 12.35 18.01
C GLU A 276 6.25 12.84 17.01
N LEU A 277 5.56 11.92 16.33
CA LEU A 277 4.60 12.25 15.27
C LEU A 277 3.13 12.08 15.66
N GLY A 278 2.83 11.45 16.79
CA GLY A 278 1.49 11.05 17.24
C GLY A 278 1.10 9.64 16.81
N ASP A 279 0.10 9.07 17.51
CA ASP A 279 -0.39 7.69 17.35
C ASP A 279 -1.18 7.44 16.03
N GLY A 280 -1.18 8.39 15.08
CA GLY A 280 -1.85 8.26 13.79
C GLY A 280 -0.86 7.98 12.67
N ASP A 281 -1.25 7.19 11.66
CA ASP A 281 -0.42 6.98 10.46
C ASP A 281 -0.66 8.02 9.36
N TYR A 282 -1.66 8.89 9.53
CA TYR A 282 -2.12 9.82 8.52
C TYR A 282 -1.19 11.04 8.43
N GLN A 283 -0.61 11.25 7.25
CA GLN A 283 0.39 12.29 7.04
C GLN A 283 0.14 13.09 5.77
N LYS A 284 0.43 14.38 5.81
CA LYS A 284 0.39 15.25 4.62
C LYS A 284 1.59 15.00 3.73
N LEU A 285 2.75 14.88 4.35
CA LEU A 285 4.01 14.68 3.67
C LEU A 285 4.83 13.66 4.44
N GLY A 286 5.45 12.76 3.70
CA GLY A 286 6.45 11.84 4.21
C GLY A 286 7.49 11.57 3.14
N ALA A 287 8.76 11.54 3.51
CA ALA A 287 9.85 11.16 2.62
C ALA A 287 10.90 10.37 3.39
N VAL A 288 11.41 9.31 2.77
CA VAL A 288 12.48 8.47 3.30
C VAL A 288 13.57 8.29 2.24
N LEU A 289 14.81 8.48 2.66
CA LEU A 289 16.00 8.22 1.87
C LEU A 289 16.85 7.18 2.60
N ASN A 290 16.92 5.98 2.04
CA ASN A 290 17.81 4.92 2.49
C ASN A 290 19.07 4.90 1.65
N MET A 291 20.22 4.84 2.30
CA MET A 291 21.53 4.73 1.64
C MET A 291 22.30 3.56 2.23
N ASP A 292 22.82 2.70 1.36
CA ASP A 292 23.54 1.49 1.75
C ASP A 292 24.87 1.41 1.01
N ALA A 293 25.92 1.08 1.75
CA ALA A 293 27.23 0.76 1.24
C ALA A 293 27.56 -0.69 1.59
N THR A 294 27.31 -1.58 0.63
CA THR A 294 27.51 -3.03 0.79
C THR A 294 28.90 -3.45 0.36
N LEU A 295 29.57 -4.19 1.24
CA LEU A 295 30.83 -4.88 0.96
C LEU A 295 30.55 -6.35 0.62
N MET A 296 31.18 -6.82 -0.46
CA MET A 296 31.02 -8.17 -1.01
C MET A 296 31.27 -9.27 0.02
N PHE A 297 30.61 -10.41 -0.20
CA PHE A 297 30.70 -11.65 0.55
C PHE A 297 32.06 -11.93 1.23
N LEU A 298 32.07 -11.89 2.56
CA LEU A 298 33.08 -12.53 3.39
C LEU A 298 32.79 -14.04 3.37
N LYS A 299 33.61 -14.79 2.63
CA LYS A 299 33.56 -16.26 2.60
C LYS A 299 34.48 -16.83 3.68
N PHE A 300 33.90 -17.37 4.73
CA PHE A 300 34.60 -18.17 5.73
C PHE A 300 34.51 -19.62 5.31
N LYS A 301 35.57 -20.12 4.68
CA LYS A 301 35.63 -21.47 4.09
C LYS A 301 35.19 -22.54 5.12
N GLY A 302 34.08 -23.22 4.86
CA GLY A 302 33.56 -24.31 5.70
C GLY A 302 32.69 -23.84 6.88
N PHE A 303 32.28 -22.57 6.89
CA PHE A 303 31.46 -22.00 7.95
C PHE A 303 30.28 -21.21 7.39
N ALA A 304 30.53 -20.07 6.73
CA ALA A 304 29.48 -19.19 6.25
C ALA A 304 29.93 -18.29 5.09
N GLU A 305 28.98 -17.89 4.26
CA GLU A 305 29.11 -16.84 3.27
C GLU A 305 28.14 -15.72 3.62
N GLY A 306 28.59 -14.47 3.60
CA GLY A 306 27.74 -13.36 4.01
C GLY A 306 28.27 -12.00 3.62
N PHE A 307 27.41 -11.01 3.50
CA PHE A 307 27.81 -9.63 3.20
C PHE A 307 27.52 -8.72 4.39
N MET A 308 28.18 -7.57 4.41
CA MET A 308 27.94 -6.51 5.38
C MET A 308 27.61 -5.23 4.63
N SER A 309 26.65 -4.47 5.13
CA SER A 309 26.26 -3.16 4.62
C SER A 309 26.38 -2.15 5.77
N VAL A 310 26.96 -0.99 5.50
CA VAL A 310 26.76 0.18 6.36
C VAL A 310 25.61 0.97 5.77
N PHE A 311 24.67 1.41 6.59
CA PHE A 311 23.52 2.17 6.12
C PHE A 311 23.39 3.52 6.82
N MET A 312 22.74 4.45 6.13
CA MET A 312 22.27 5.72 6.66
C MET A 312 20.88 5.97 6.12
N ASP A 313 19.91 6.20 7.01
CA ASP A 313 18.54 6.50 6.63
C ASP A 313 18.17 7.91 7.09
N VAL A 314 17.38 8.62 6.28
CA VAL A 314 16.85 9.94 6.60
C VAL A 314 15.35 9.94 6.32
N GLY A 315 14.55 10.23 7.34
CA GLY A 315 13.10 10.38 7.26
C GLY A 315 12.68 11.82 7.51
N MET A 316 11.66 12.28 6.79
CA MET A 316 11.07 13.60 6.94
C MET A 316 9.55 13.47 6.89
N PHE A 317 8.85 13.86 7.94
CA PHE A 317 7.40 13.66 8.06
C PHE A 317 6.73 14.87 8.68
N THR A 318 5.48 15.10 8.29
CA THR A 318 4.59 16.03 8.99
C THR A 318 3.95 15.36 10.20
N ASP A 319 3.71 16.12 11.27
CA ASP A 319 2.94 15.67 12.44
C ASP A 319 1.53 15.19 12.03
N THR A 320 1.10 14.06 12.59
CA THR A 320 -0.21 13.43 12.32
C THR A 320 -1.35 14.14 13.05
N ARG A 321 -1.02 14.97 14.04
CA ARG A 321 -1.96 15.75 14.86
C ARG A 321 -2.41 17.05 14.21
N SER A 322 -1.72 17.52 13.17
CA SER A 322 -2.00 18.81 12.56
C SER A 322 -3.18 18.73 11.59
N THR A 323 -4.23 19.53 11.82
CA THR A 323 -5.42 19.63 10.96
C THR A 323 -5.34 20.76 9.92
N ASP A 324 -4.23 21.50 9.85
CA ASP A 324 -4.05 22.61 8.91
C ASP A 324 -3.45 22.14 7.57
N ASP A 325 -4.10 22.37 6.43
CA ASP A 325 -3.62 21.93 5.11
C ASP A 325 -2.26 22.53 4.68
N SER A 326 -1.75 23.55 5.37
CA SER A 326 -0.42 24.09 5.13
C SER A 326 0.70 23.22 5.71
N VAL A 327 1.83 23.17 5.01
CA VAL A 327 3.07 22.53 5.48
C VAL A 327 4.10 23.63 5.66
N ASP A 328 4.41 23.99 6.91
CA ASP A 328 5.57 24.82 7.24
C ASP A 328 6.74 23.94 7.71
N TRP A 329 7.97 24.46 7.64
CA TRP A 329 9.16 23.80 8.17
C TRP A 329 9.07 23.51 9.67
N ASN A 330 8.21 24.23 10.39
CA ASN A 330 7.94 24.01 11.81
C ASN A 330 7.09 22.76 12.07
N ASP A 331 6.38 22.25 11.06
CA ASP A 331 5.54 21.05 11.15
C ASP A 331 6.29 19.77 10.73
N ILE A 332 7.57 19.90 10.38
CA ILE A 332 8.40 18.82 9.84
C ILE A 332 9.30 18.25 10.93
N THR A 333 9.12 16.96 11.22
CA THR A 333 10.04 16.17 12.05
C THR A 333 11.01 15.40 11.17
N LEU A 334 12.29 15.41 11.56
CA LEU A 334 13.38 14.75 10.84
C LEU A 334 13.93 13.60 11.67
N PHE A 335 13.97 12.41 11.08
CA PHE A 335 14.67 11.25 11.63
C PHE A 335 15.95 11.01 10.85
N LYS A 336 17.05 10.74 11.54
CA LYS A 336 18.34 10.44 10.91
C LYS A 336 18.97 9.27 11.65
N THR A 337 19.40 8.26 10.92
CA THR A 337 20.00 7.08 11.53
C THR A 337 21.24 6.63 10.78
N ILE A 338 22.08 5.90 11.49
CA ILE A 338 23.23 5.22 10.93
C ILE A 338 23.36 3.84 11.56
N GLY A 339 23.80 2.86 10.80
CA GLY A 339 23.94 1.51 11.33
C GLY A 339 24.70 0.56 10.43
N ILE A 340 24.74 -0.69 10.86
CA ILE A 340 25.38 -1.78 10.14
C ILE A 340 24.40 -2.95 10.06
N GLU A 341 24.30 -3.50 8.87
CA GLU A 341 23.55 -4.71 8.58
C GLU A 341 24.49 -5.82 8.13
N GLY A 342 24.30 -7.02 8.65
CA GLY A 342 25.00 -8.23 8.26
C GLY A 342 24.03 -9.30 7.79
N TYR A 343 24.39 -9.98 6.71
CA TYR A 343 23.68 -11.16 6.23
C TYR A 343 24.63 -12.34 6.20
N GLY A 344 24.24 -13.47 6.79
CA GLY A 344 25.04 -14.68 6.87
C GLY A 344 24.26 -15.91 6.43
N ILE A 345 24.83 -16.64 5.49
CA ILE A 345 24.34 -17.94 5.02
C ILE A 345 25.32 -18.99 5.50
N MET A 346 24.88 -19.88 6.39
CA MET A 346 25.74 -20.97 6.87
C MET A 346 25.87 -22.05 5.80
N ASP A 347 27.09 -22.53 5.54
CA ASP A 347 27.36 -23.57 4.54
C ASP A 347 26.55 -24.86 4.82
N LYS A 348 26.30 -25.15 6.10
CA LYS A 348 25.55 -26.33 6.57
C LYS A 348 24.02 -26.15 6.43
N PHE A 349 23.53 -24.92 6.42
CA PHE A 349 22.12 -24.57 6.40
C PHE A 349 21.84 -23.45 5.38
N PRO A 350 22.10 -23.68 4.08
CA PRO A 350 21.99 -22.64 3.06
C PRO A 350 20.55 -22.12 2.89
N SER A 351 19.55 -22.94 3.24
CA SER A 351 18.12 -22.57 3.23
C SER A 351 17.72 -21.61 4.34
N TYR A 352 18.58 -21.38 5.34
CA TYR A 352 18.28 -20.58 6.54
C TYR A 352 19.24 -19.39 6.67
N PRO A 353 19.12 -18.38 5.79
CA PRO A 353 19.91 -17.18 5.96
C PRO A 353 19.51 -16.42 7.23
N ILE A 354 20.52 -15.84 7.88
CA ILE A 354 20.36 -15.01 9.07
C ILE A 354 20.71 -13.57 8.71
N ARG A 355 19.84 -12.63 9.06
CA ARG A 355 20.05 -11.18 8.94
C ARG A 355 20.12 -10.59 10.34
N GLY A 356 21.08 -9.73 10.58
CA GLY A 356 21.16 -8.90 11.78
C GLY A 356 21.39 -7.44 11.38
N SER A 357 20.63 -6.52 11.96
CA SER A 357 20.78 -5.08 11.77
C SER A 357 20.91 -4.40 13.12
N LEU A 358 21.87 -3.48 13.24
CA LEU A 358 22.02 -2.62 14.40
C LEU A 358 22.05 -1.17 13.90
N GLY A 359 21.03 -0.40 14.25
CA GLY A 359 20.90 1.01 13.91
C GLY A 359 20.90 1.90 15.15
N PHE A 360 21.31 3.16 14.98
CA PHE A 360 21.36 4.17 16.03
C PHE A 360 20.72 5.47 15.54
N ASN A 361 20.06 6.19 16.46
CA ASN A 361 19.62 7.55 16.22
C ASN A 361 20.85 8.48 16.12
N LEU A 362 20.99 9.18 14.99
CA LEU A 362 22.16 10.01 14.72
C LEU A 362 22.22 11.25 15.61
N ASP A 363 21.07 11.82 15.97
CA ASP A 363 21.03 13.04 16.79
C ASP A 363 21.49 12.75 18.24
N ASP A 364 21.20 11.55 18.76
CA ASP A 364 21.74 11.06 20.04
C ASP A 364 23.25 10.80 19.97
N VAL A 365 23.71 10.15 18.89
CA VAL A 365 25.14 9.87 18.70
C VAL A 365 25.93 11.18 18.68
N VAL A 366 25.44 12.20 17.95
CA VAL A 366 26.07 13.53 17.91
C VAL A 366 26.05 14.19 19.29
N SER A 367 24.93 14.14 20.01
CA SER A 367 24.79 14.67 21.37
C SER A 367 25.74 13.99 22.36
N HIS A 368 25.95 12.68 22.22
CA HIS A 368 26.93 11.95 23.03
C HIS A 368 28.36 12.41 22.75
N PHE A 369 28.73 12.61 21.48
CA PHE A 369 30.05 13.13 21.12
C PHE A 369 30.28 14.57 21.58
N ASN A 370 29.22 15.37 21.67
CA ASN A 370 29.27 16.72 22.24
C ASN A 370 29.33 16.72 23.78
N GLY A 371 29.07 15.58 24.42
CA GLY A 371 29.08 15.41 25.87
C GLY A 371 27.77 15.77 26.56
N ASP A 372 26.67 15.91 25.80
CA ASP A 372 25.36 16.31 26.32
C ASP A 372 24.60 15.12 26.94
N ILE A 373 24.85 13.90 26.45
CA ILE A 373 24.22 12.65 26.94
C ILE A 373 25.23 11.53 27.20
N GLY A 374 24.86 10.58 28.06
CA GLY A 374 25.64 9.37 28.31
C GLY A 374 25.53 8.35 27.18
N PHE A 375 26.48 7.41 27.09
CA PHE A 375 26.41 6.32 26.10
C PHE A 375 25.18 5.42 26.29
N THR A 376 24.70 5.30 27.52
CA THR A 376 23.50 4.53 27.88
C THR A 376 22.21 5.15 27.38
N ASP A 377 22.26 6.43 26.99
CA ASP A 377 21.11 7.22 26.62
C ASP A 377 20.98 7.33 25.08
N ILE A 378 21.87 6.66 24.34
CA ILE A 378 21.79 6.57 22.87
C ILE A 378 20.73 5.55 22.50
N GLU A 379 19.70 5.97 21.77
CA GLU A 379 18.73 5.05 21.21
C GLU A 379 19.38 4.14 20.14
N PHE A 380 19.06 2.85 20.22
CA PHE A 380 19.45 1.86 19.23
C PHE A 380 18.34 0.87 18.93
N GLU A 381 18.31 0.38 17.70
CA GLU A 381 17.44 -0.69 17.25
C GLU A 381 18.28 -1.92 16.90
N LEU A 382 17.91 -3.09 17.43
CA LEU A 382 18.49 -4.38 17.05
C LEU A 382 17.43 -5.26 16.39
N THR A 383 17.59 -5.50 15.09
CA THR A 383 16.71 -6.39 14.32
C THR A 383 17.44 -7.69 14.01
N ILE A 384 16.83 -8.84 14.30
CA ILE A 384 17.36 -10.17 13.91
C ILE A 384 16.27 -10.91 13.15
N GLY A 385 16.57 -11.33 11.93
CA GLY A 385 15.66 -12.06 11.07
C GLY A 385 16.25 -13.37 10.58
N MET A 386 15.42 -14.40 10.45
CA MET A 386 15.79 -15.67 9.83
C MET A 386 14.85 -15.94 8.67
N GLY A 387 15.41 -16.16 7.49
CA GLY A 387 14.65 -16.54 6.30
C GLY A 387 14.55 -18.05 6.15
N LEU A 388 13.57 -18.51 5.38
CA LEU A 388 13.47 -19.89 4.93
C LEU A 388 13.27 -19.92 3.41
N HIS A 389 14.25 -20.46 2.70
CA HIS A 389 14.20 -20.68 1.26
C HIS A 389 14.00 -22.16 0.95
N TYR A 390 12.93 -22.47 0.21
CA TYR A 390 12.58 -23.82 -0.23
C TYR A 390 12.93 -24.06 -1.69
#